data_AF-A0A8H4UXJ2-F1
#
_entry.id   AF-A0A8H4UXJ2-F1
#
_cell.length_a   1.000
_cell.length_b   1.000
_cell.length_c   1.000
_cell.angle_alpha   90.00
_cell.angle_beta   90.00
_cell.angle_gamma   90.00
#
_symmetry.space_group_name_H-M   'P 1'
#
loop_
_entity.id
_entity.type
_entity.pdbx_description
1 polymer ?
#
loop_
_entity_poly.entity_id
_entity_poly.type
_entity_poly.pdbx_seq_one_letter_code
_entity_poly.pdbx_strand_id
1 'polypeptide(L)'
;MAHSQFITNNATDPVSGITTSIPHTFVQSPTDDLPLEIEATMRRNLRRVFPQLADRPFCYTRLCWDADTADRHFLVTPHPTQKNLFIATGGSAHGFKFLPIVGKYIADHIEGKLDAGIVHSWRWRAGEAVNTNNLAHMDPELELADLTGWKGRREREGRVKAKL
;
A
#
# COMPACT_ATOMS: atom_id res chain seq x y z
N MET A 1 7.35 -0.09 18.81
CA MET A 1 6.99 0.70 17.61
C MET A 1 5.66 0.19 17.09
N ALA A 2 4.70 1.07 16.79
CA ALA A 2 3.43 0.67 16.18
C ALA A 2 3.71 0.30 14.72
N HIS A 3 4.00 -0.97 14.46
CA HIS A 3 4.19 -1.45 13.10
C HIS A 3 2.81 -1.58 12.41
N SER A 4 2.76 -1.21 11.14
CA SER A 4 1.62 -1.40 10.24
C SER A 4 1.68 -2.80 9.65
N GLN A 5 0.67 -3.63 9.92
CA GLN A 5 0.55 -4.94 9.29
C GLN A 5 0.21 -4.76 7.81
N PHE A 6 1.02 -5.31 6.92
CA PHE A 6 0.72 -5.30 5.49
C PHE A 6 -0.22 -6.46 5.15
N ILE A 7 -1.11 -6.21 4.20
CA ILE A 7 -2.03 -7.19 3.65
C ILE A 7 -2.07 -7.06 2.13
N THR A 8 -2.33 -8.16 1.44
CA THR A 8 -2.64 -8.21 0.01
C THR A 8 -4.13 -8.45 -0.21
N ASN A 9 -4.62 -8.15 -1.40
CA ASN A 9 -5.96 -8.52 -1.87
C ASN A 9 -5.85 -9.03 -3.30
N ASN A 10 -5.27 -10.23 -3.46
CA ASN A 10 -4.92 -10.78 -4.75
C ASN A 10 -6.16 -11.19 -5.55
N ALA A 11 -6.24 -10.72 -6.79
CA ALA A 11 -7.26 -11.11 -7.75
C ALA A 11 -6.61 -11.42 -9.11
N THR A 12 -7.15 -12.40 -9.81
CA THR A 12 -6.74 -12.74 -11.18
C THR A 12 -7.72 -12.10 -12.16
N ASP A 13 -7.19 -11.25 -13.03
CA ASP A 13 -7.99 -10.69 -14.13
C ASP A 13 -8.29 -11.77 -15.18
N PRO A 14 -9.56 -12.04 -15.53
CA PRO A 14 -9.92 -13.14 -16.41
C PRO A 14 -9.52 -12.93 -17.88
N VAL A 15 -9.22 -11.69 -18.28
CA VAL A 15 -8.86 -11.37 -19.67
C VAL A 15 -7.36 -11.50 -19.90
N SER A 16 -6.56 -10.91 -19.02
CA SER A 16 -5.09 -10.90 -19.10
C SER A 16 -4.44 -12.09 -18.40
N GLY A 17 -5.14 -12.76 -17.48
CA GLY A 17 -4.58 -13.81 -16.63
C GLY A 17 -3.62 -13.29 -15.57
N ILE A 18 -3.47 -11.98 -15.41
CA ILE A 18 -2.56 -11.37 -14.45
C ILE A 18 -3.18 -11.46 -13.06
N THR A 19 -2.44 -12.07 -12.12
CA THR A 19 -2.75 -12.05 -10.69
C THR A 19 -2.01 -10.90 -10.03
N THR A 20 -2.73 -10.01 -9.37
CA THR A 20 -2.15 -8.88 -8.64
C THR A 20 -3.02 -8.47 -7.46
N SER A 21 -2.42 -7.80 -6.48
CA SER A 21 -3.14 -7.23 -5.34
C SER A 21 -3.89 -5.98 -5.80
N ILE A 22 -5.22 -6.00 -5.69
CA ILE A 22 -6.08 -4.89 -6.08
C ILE A 22 -6.61 -4.14 -4.86
N PRO A 23 -6.70 -2.79 -4.89
CA PRO A 23 -7.22 -2.04 -3.77
C PRO A 23 -8.67 -2.40 -3.41
N HIS A 24 -8.91 -2.82 -2.17
CA HIS A 24 -10.23 -2.84 -1.56
C HIS A 24 -10.47 -1.52 -0.83
N THR A 25 -11.29 -0.64 -1.41
CA THR A 25 -11.44 0.75 -0.94
C THR A 25 -12.77 1.01 -0.26
N PHE A 26 -12.78 1.93 0.71
CA PHE A 26 -14.00 2.36 1.39
C PHE A 26 -15.00 3.08 0.46
N VAL A 27 -14.56 3.53 -0.71
CA VAL A 27 -15.43 4.13 -1.73
C VAL A 27 -16.25 3.05 -2.44
N GLN A 28 -15.60 1.95 -2.80
CA GLN A 28 -16.25 0.82 -3.48
C GLN A 28 -17.01 -0.09 -2.50
N SER A 29 -16.55 -0.16 -1.25
CA SER A 29 -17.10 -1.04 -0.22
C SER A 29 -17.30 -0.26 1.09
N PRO A 30 -18.27 0.67 1.14
CA PRO A 30 -18.45 1.59 2.26
C PRO A 30 -18.97 0.91 3.55
N THR A 31 -19.51 -0.30 3.46
CA THR A 31 -20.00 -1.07 4.60
C THR A 31 -18.92 -1.93 5.25
N ASP A 32 -17.78 -2.09 4.59
CA ASP A 32 -16.65 -2.90 5.03
C ASP A 32 -15.73 -2.10 5.98
N ASP A 33 -15.06 -2.79 6.90
CA ASP A 33 -14.14 -2.19 7.88
C ASP A 33 -12.81 -2.97 7.93
N LEU A 34 -11.97 -2.74 8.93
CA LEU A 34 -10.76 -3.52 9.18
C LEU A 34 -11.10 -4.95 9.63
N PRO A 35 -10.27 -5.94 9.23
CA PRO A 35 -10.35 -7.28 9.79
C PRO A 35 -10.04 -7.31 11.28
N LEU A 36 -10.66 -8.26 11.98
CA LEU A 36 -10.60 -8.39 13.43
C LEU A 36 -9.16 -8.64 13.91
N GLU A 37 -8.39 -9.42 13.15
CA GLU A 37 -7.00 -9.77 13.42
C GLU A 37 -6.08 -8.54 13.37
N ILE A 38 -6.33 -7.66 12.39
CA ILE A 38 -5.61 -6.39 12.23
C ILE A 38 -5.95 -5.45 13.38
N GLU A 39 -7.24 -5.29 13.72
CA GLU A 39 -7.66 -4.47 14.84
C GLU A 39 -7.06 -4.96 16.18
N ALA A 40 -7.07 -6.28 16.41
CA ALA A 40 -6.46 -6.88 17.60
C ALA A 40 -4.96 -6.58 17.68
N THR A 41 -4.26 -6.63 16.55
CA THR A 41 -2.84 -6.26 16.45
C THR A 41 -2.61 -4.78 16.73
N MET A 42 -3.45 -3.89 16.19
CA MET A 42 -3.42 -2.45 16.50
C MET A 42 -3.61 -2.20 17.99
N ARG A 43 -4.59 -2.83 18.65
CA ARG A 43 -4.83 -2.70 20.10
C ARG A 43 -3.68 -3.23 20.94
N ARG A 44 -3.08 -4.36 20.54
CA ARG A 44 -1.88 -4.91 21.20
C ARG A 44 -0.69 -3.97 21.08
N ASN A 45 -0.48 -3.36 19.92
CA ASN A 45 0.58 -2.37 19.71
C ASN A 45 0.32 -1.08 20.51
N LEU A 46 -0.92 -0.58 20.52
CA LEU A 46 -1.31 0.56 21.36
C LEU A 46 -1.07 0.27 22.84
N ARG A 47 -1.41 -0.92 23.33
CA ARG A 47 -1.20 -1.27 24.75
C ARG A 47 0.26 -1.20 25.18
N ARG A 48 1.20 -1.44 24.27
CA ARG A 48 2.64 -1.33 24.52
C ARG A 48 3.14 0.12 24.60
N VAL A 49 2.46 1.07 23.97
CA VAL A 49 2.92 2.47 23.83
C VAL A 49 2.06 3.45 24.63
N PHE A 50 0.74 3.30 24.56
CA PHE A 50 -0.28 4.13 25.21
C PHE A 50 -1.38 3.23 25.83
N PRO A 51 -1.07 2.49 26.91
CA PRO A 51 -2.00 1.53 27.52
C PRO A 51 -3.36 2.12 27.88
N GLN A 52 -3.40 3.36 28.36
CA GLN A 52 -4.62 4.07 28.72
C GLN A 52 -5.56 4.36 27.54
N LEU A 53 -5.06 4.26 26.30
CA LEU A 53 -5.84 4.49 25.09
C LEU A 53 -6.20 3.19 24.34
N ALA A 54 -5.63 2.05 24.71
CA ALA A 54 -5.70 0.82 23.93
C ALA A 54 -7.13 0.26 23.75
N ASP A 55 -8.00 0.50 24.73
CA ASP A 55 -9.39 0.03 24.74
C ASP A 55 -10.40 1.13 24.38
N ARG A 56 -9.93 2.32 24.00
CA ARG A 56 -10.82 3.37 23.48
C ARG A 56 -11.42 2.91 22.14
N PRO A 57 -12.68 3.27 21.85
CA PRO A 57 -13.26 3.06 20.52
C PRO A 57 -12.45 3.82 19.46
N PHE A 58 -12.18 3.18 18.32
CA PHE A 58 -11.62 3.87 17.17
C PHE A 58 -12.69 4.79 16.57
N CYS A 59 -12.35 6.06 16.35
CA CYS A 59 -13.27 7.01 15.69
C CYS A 59 -13.36 6.75 14.18
N TYR A 60 -12.29 6.22 13.58
CA TYR A 60 -12.21 5.90 12.16
C TYR A 60 -11.11 4.87 11.92
N THR A 61 -11.31 4.06 10.90
CA THR A 61 -10.47 2.92 10.49
C THR A 61 -10.57 2.79 8.99
N ARG A 62 -9.49 2.40 8.31
CA ARG A 62 -9.51 2.07 6.87
C ARG A 62 -8.28 1.25 6.50
N LEU A 63 -8.38 0.53 5.39
CA LEU A 63 -7.21 0.03 4.67
C LEU A 63 -6.57 1.17 3.87
N CYS A 64 -5.25 1.11 3.72
CA CYS A 64 -4.48 2.02 2.88
C CYS A 64 -3.63 1.17 1.94
N TRP A 65 -3.67 1.50 0.66
CA TRP A 65 -3.02 0.74 -0.40
C TRP A 65 -1.83 1.50 -0.96
N ASP A 66 -0.76 0.77 -1.25
CA ASP A 66 0.43 1.23 -1.97
C ASP A 66 0.92 0.09 -2.89
N ALA A 67 1.88 0.40 -3.75
CA ALA A 67 2.54 -0.57 -4.62
C ALA A 67 4.02 -0.68 -4.25
N ASP A 68 4.47 -1.90 -3.98
CA ASP A 68 5.86 -2.22 -3.66
C ASP A 68 6.63 -2.62 -4.91
N THR A 69 7.88 -2.17 -5.00
CA THR A 69 8.88 -2.78 -5.89
C THR A 69 9.80 -3.72 -5.12
N ALA A 70 10.43 -4.67 -5.82
CA ALA A 70 11.30 -5.67 -5.21
C ALA A 70 12.53 -5.08 -4.48
N ASP A 71 12.99 -3.92 -4.92
CA ASP A 71 14.14 -3.19 -4.39
C ASP A 71 13.75 -1.96 -3.55
N ARG A 72 12.44 -1.70 -3.39
CA ARG A 72 11.89 -0.53 -2.70
C ARG A 72 12.32 0.82 -3.28
N HIS A 73 12.85 0.88 -4.51
CA HIS A 73 13.01 2.15 -5.22
C HIS A 73 11.73 2.51 -6.00
N PHE A 74 11.50 3.78 -6.31
CA PHE A 74 10.37 4.13 -7.18
C PHE A 74 10.47 3.45 -8.55
N LEU A 75 9.33 3.32 -9.24
CA LEU A 75 9.27 2.97 -10.65
C LEU A 75 8.85 4.23 -11.41
N VAL A 76 9.85 4.99 -11.83
CA VAL A 76 9.68 6.26 -12.55
C VAL A 76 10.48 6.16 -13.84
N THR A 77 9.82 5.81 -14.93
CA THR A 77 10.48 5.36 -16.16
C THR A 77 9.56 5.55 -17.37
N PRO A 78 10.09 5.75 -18.59
CA PRO A 78 9.31 5.56 -19.80
C PRO A 78 8.82 4.10 -19.89
N HIS A 79 7.65 3.89 -20.47
CA HIS A 79 7.15 2.55 -20.77
C HIS A 79 8.01 1.91 -21.88
N PRO A 80 8.43 0.63 -21.75
CA PRO A 80 9.40 0.02 -22.68
C PRO A 80 8.91 -0.06 -24.13
N THR A 81 7.60 -0.19 -24.34
CA THR A 81 7.00 -0.36 -25.68
C THR A 81 5.99 0.71 -26.09
N GLN A 82 5.53 1.55 -25.17
CA GLN A 82 4.45 2.53 -25.43
C GLN A 82 5.07 3.91 -25.50
N LYS A 83 5.17 4.44 -26.74
CA LYS A 83 5.74 5.76 -26.98
C LYS A 83 4.93 6.82 -26.24
N ASN A 84 5.62 7.76 -25.61
CA ASN A 84 5.05 8.89 -24.85
C ASN A 84 4.27 8.50 -23.57
N LEU A 85 4.33 7.24 -23.13
CA LEU A 85 3.81 6.84 -21.82
C LEU A 85 4.96 6.86 -20.80
N PHE A 86 4.78 7.64 -19.74
CA PHE A 86 5.69 7.69 -18.60
C PHE A 86 4.98 7.15 -17.36
N ILE A 87 5.67 6.31 -16.60
CA ILE A 87 5.16 5.70 -15.38
C ILE A 87 5.80 6.43 -14.20
N ALA A 88 5.01 6.70 -13.17
CA ALA A 88 5.50 7.20 -11.88
C ALA A 88 4.70 6.54 -10.75
N THR A 89 5.22 5.43 -10.23
CA THR A 89 4.57 4.58 -9.20
C THR A 89 5.62 3.90 -8.31
N GLY A 90 5.23 2.88 -7.55
CA GLY A 90 6.15 2.09 -6.71
C GLY A 90 6.54 2.80 -5.42
N GLY A 91 5.57 3.47 -4.78
CA GLY A 91 5.78 4.27 -3.56
C GLY A 91 6.40 3.50 -2.41
N SER A 92 6.25 2.17 -2.44
CA SER A 92 6.84 1.19 -1.54
C SER A 92 6.76 1.58 -0.05
N ALA A 93 5.61 2.08 0.37
CA ALA A 93 5.25 2.55 1.71
C ALA A 93 6.08 3.74 2.24
N HIS A 94 6.84 4.43 1.40
CA HIS A 94 7.68 5.56 1.82
C HIS A 94 7.58 6.78 0.91
N GLY A 95 6.80 6.72 -0.18
CA GLY A 95 6.65 7.80 -1.16
C GLY A 95 6.10 9.11 -0.60
N PHE A 96 5.24 9.07 0.43
CA PHE A 96 4.58 10.26 0.96
C PHE A 96 5.55 11.33 1.47
N LYS A 97 6.69 10.95 2.08
CA LYS A 97 7.69 11.92 2.57
C LYS A 97 8.35 12.73 1.44
N PHE A 98 8.28 12.22 0.21
CA PHE A 98 8.82 12.86 -1.00
C PHE A 98 7.79 13.75 -1.71
N LEU A 99 6.56 13.84 -1.21
CA LEU A 99 5.46 14.64 -1.80
C LEU A 99 5.91 16.04 -2.27
N PRO A 100 6.70 16.83 -1.50
CA PRO A 100 7.07 18.18 -1.93
C PRO A 100 8.08 18.23 -3.09
N ILE A 101 8.85 17.15 -3.32
CA ILE A 101 10.00 17.18 -4.23
C ILE A 101 9.91 16.17 -5.38
N VAL A 102 9.14 15.09 -5.26
CA VAL A 102 9.14 13.98 -6.22
C VAL A 102 8.73 14.43 -7.62
N GLY A 103 7.80 15.38 -7.72
CA GLY A 103 7.35 15.94 -9.01
C GLY A 103 8.48 16.60 -9.79
N LYS A 104 9.43 17.26 -9.11
CA LYS A 104 10.61 17.84 -9.76
C LYS A 104 11.48 16.77 -10.40
N TYR A 105 11.73 15.68 -9.69
CA TYR A 105 12.59 14.60 -10.18
C TYR A 105 11.93 13.84 -11.34
N ILE A 106 10.61 13.65 -11.27
CA ILE A 106 9.83 13.08 -12.38
C ILE A 106 9.94 13.98 -13.62
N ALA A 107 9.77 15.30 -13.46
CA ALA A 107 9.91 16.25 -14.57
C ALA A 107 11.33 16.24 -15.15
N ASP A 108 12.36 16.29 -14.31
CA ASP A 108 13.76 16.18 -14.73
C ASP A 108 14.01 14.88 -15.49
N HIS A 109 13.36 13.76 -15.11
CA HIS A 109 13.50 12.49 -15.83
C HIS A 109 12.88 12.56 -17.22
N ILE A 110 11.66 13.10 -17.33
CA ILE A 110 10.94 13.27 -18.60
C ILE A 110 11.75 14.15 -19.56
N GLU A 111 12.42 15.18 -19.04
CA GLU A 111 13.23 16.12 -19.81
C GLU A 111 14.67 15.64 -20.10
N GLY A 112 15.06 14.45 -19.61
CA GLY A 112 16.41 13.91 -19.79
C GLY A 112 17.50 14.63 -18.98
N LYS A 113 17.13 15.27 -17.87
CA LYS A 113 18.01 16.06 -16.99
C LYS A 113 18.32 15.36 -15.66
N LEU A 114 17.63 14.26 -15.36
CA LEU A 114 17.80 13.54 -14.10
C LEU A 114 19.17 12.84 -14.03
N ASP A 115 19.76 12.82 -12.84
CA ASP A 115 21.00 12.10 -12.56
C ASP A 115 20.92 10.62 -12.98
N ALA A 116 21.99 10.12 -13.61
CA ALA A 116 22.03 8.77 -14.19
C ALA A 116 21.91 7.65 -13.14
N GLY A 117 22.41 7.88 -11.92
CA GLY A 117 22.25 6.94 -10.81
C GLY A 117 20.79 6.81 -10.39
N ILE A 118 20.06 7.92 -10.32
CA ILE A 118 18.63 7.92 -10.00
C ILE A 118 17.83 7.27 -11.14
N VAL A 119 18.13 7.60 -12.40
CA VAL A 119 17.53 6.94 -13.57
C VAL A 119 17.71 5.43 -13.51
N HIS A 120 18.92 4.96 -13.15
CA HIS A 120 19.18 3.54 -12.98
C HIS A 120 18.34 2.93 -11.86
N SER A 121 18.25 3.57 -10.69
CA SER A 121 17.42 3.08 -9.57
C SER A 121 15.91 3.06 -9.91
N TRP A 122 15.43 3.97 -10.76
CA TRP A 122 14.00 4.10 -11.06
C TRP A 122 13.55 3.37 -12.34
N ARG A 123 14.49 2.74 -13.06
CA ARG A 123 14.29 2.08 -14.35
C ARG A 123 13.19 1.01 -14.36
N TRP A 124 12.68 0.72 -15.54
CA TRP A 124 11.87 -0.47 -15.79
C TRP A 124 12.64 -1.76 -15.44
N ARG A 125 12.03 -2.62 -14.62
CA ARG A 125 12.68 -3.84 -14.08
C ARG A 125 11.69 -4.96 -13.77
N ALA A 126 10.85 -5.29 -14.77
CA ALA A 126 9.90 -6.40 -14.65
C ALA A 126 10.62 -7.73 -14.38
N GLY A 127 10.05 -8.55 -13.48
CA GLY A 127 10.59 -9.87 -13.12
C GLY A 127 11.66 -9.84 -12.02
N GLU A 128 12.01 -8.67 -11.48
CA GLU A 128 12.91 -8.58 -10.33
C GLU A 128 12.28 -9.22 -9.08
N ALA A 129 13.03 -10.11 -8.43
CA ALA A 129 12.56 -10.84 -7.26
C ALA A 129 12.89 -10.08 -5.97
N VAL A 130 11.98 -10.18 -4.99
CA VAL A 130 12.20 -9.61 -3.65
C VAL A 130 13.39 -10.33 -2.99
N ASN A 131 14.34 -9.55 -2.47
CA ASN A 131 15.44 -10.06 -1.65
C ASN A 131 15.12 -9.88 -0.17
N THR A 132 15.60 -10.78 0.70
CA THR A 132 15.45 -10.65 2.16
C THR A 132 16.00 -9.34 2.71
N ASN A 133 17.01 -8.76 2.07
CA ASN A 133 17.55 -7.45 2.43
C ASN A 133 16.62 -6.26 2.08
N ASN A 134 15.59 -6.49 1.27
CA ASN A 134 14.67 -5.46 0.76
C ASN A 134 13.25 -5.59 1.34
N LEU A 135 13.08 -6.40 2.39
CA LEU A 135 11.81 -6.53 3.09
C LEU A 135 11.48 -5.22 3.83
N ALA A 136 10.25 -4.70 3.67
CA ALA A 136 9.81 -3.55 4.47
C ALA A 136 9.66 -3.89 5.95
N HIS A 137 9.33 -5.15 6.25
CA HIS A 137 9.16 -5.67 7.58
C HIS A 137 9.41 -7.18 7.60
N MET A 138 9.57 -7.74 8.79
CA MET A 138 9.74 -9.19 8.99
C MET A 138 8.41 -9.92 9.21
N ASP A 139 7.30 -9.19 9.32
CA ASP A 139 5.98 -9.77 9.52
C ASP A 139 5.54 -10.57 8.27
N PRO A 140 4.76 -11.66 8.45
CA PRO A 140 4.23 -12.42 7.32
C PRO A 140 3.26 -11.57 6.51
N GLU A 141 3.24 -11.81 5.20
CA GLU A 141 2.21 -11.29 4.31
C GLU A 141 0.88 -11.98 4.62
N LEU A 142 -0.19 -11.20 4.70
CA LEU A 142 -1.54 -11.70 4.98
C LEU A 142 -2.43 -11.39 3.79
N GLU A 143 -3.28 -12.33 3.40
CA GLU A 143 -4.26 -12.13 2.34
C GLU A 143 -5.61 -11.69 2.93
N LEU A 144 -6.19 -10.61 2.41
CA LEU A 144 -7.44 -10.03 2.92
C LEU A 144 -8.59 -11.04 2.89
N ALA A 145 -8.62 -11.93 1.90
CA ALA A 145 -9.63 -12.98 1.77
C ALA A 145 -9.60 -14.00 2.94
N ASP A 146 -8.44 -14.19 3.58
CA ASP A 146 -8.26 -15.13 4.69
C ASP A 146 -8.58 -14.50 6.06
N LEU A 147 -8.74 -13.17 6.10
CA LEU A 147 -9.03 -12.44 7.33
C LEU A 147 -10.54 -12.32 7.60
N THR A 148 -10.91 -12.16 8.86
CA THR A 148 -12.30 -12.33 9.29
C THR A 148 -12.99 -11.03 9.71
N GLY A 149 -14.32 -11.07 9.68
CA GLY A 149 -15.18 -10.08 10.32
C GLY A 149 -15.26 -8.71 9.67
N TRP A 150 -14.52 -8.44 8.59
CA TRP A 150 -14.41 -7.12 7.97
C TRP A 150 -15.58 -6.76 7.03
N LYS A 151 -16.07 -7.72 6.24
CA LYS A 151 -17.17 -7.51 5.28
C LYS A 151 -18.44 -7.10 6.00
N GLY A 152 -19.11 -6.02 5.60
CA GLY A 152 -20.37 -5.49 6.17
C GLY A 152 -20.28 -5.06 7.63
N ARG A 153 -19.07 -4.94 8.19
CA ARG A 153 -18.89 -4.75 9.64
C ARG A 153 -19.42 -3.40 10.12
N ARG A 154 -19.25 -2.34 9.34
CA ARG A 154 -19.76 -1.02 9.72
C ARG A 154 -21.27 -1.01 9.81
N GLU A 155 -21.94 -1.75 8.96
CA GLU A 155 -23.39 -1.89 9.00
C GLU A 155 -23.84 -2.66 10.23
N ARG A 156 -23.25 -3.82 10.50
CA ARG A 156 -23.54 -4.62 11.71
C ARG A 156 -23.31 -3.84 13.00
N GLU A 157 -22.32 -2.96 13.04
CA GLU A 157 -21.96 -2.17 14.22
C GLU A 157 -22.59 -0.77 14.23
N GLY A 158 -23.47 -0.43 13.27
CA GLY A 158 -24.15 0.86 13.21
C GLY A 158 -23.25 2.06 12.89
N ARG A 159 -22.06 1.83 12.32
CA ARG A 159 -21.01 2.82 12.01
C ARG A 159 -21.10 3.45 10.61
N VAL A 160 -22.15 3.15 9.84
CA VAL A 160 -22.32 3.65 8.44
C VAL A 160 -22.48 5.18 8.36
N LYS A 161 -22.72 5.87 9.49
CA LYS A 161 -23.02 7.31 9.56
C LYS A 161 -21.82 8.26 9.70
N ALA A 162 -20.58 7.84 9.45
CA ALA A 162 -19.47 8.79 9.40
C ALA A 162 -19.34 9.39 7.99
N LYS A 163 -20.20 10.38 7.66
CA LYS A 163 -19.85 11.34 6.60
C LYS A 163 -18.62 12.12 7.10
N LEU A 164 -17.49 11.95 6.43
CA LEU A 164 -16.35 12.87 6.54
C LEU A 164 -16.73 14.24 5.96
#